data_AF-A0A3E1Y8Y4-F1
#
_entry.id   AF-A0A3E1Y8Y4-F1
#
_cell.length_a   1.000
_cell.length_b   1.000
_cell.length_c   1.000
_cell.angle_alpha   90.00
_cell.angle_beta   90.00
_cell.angle_gamma   90.00
#
_symmetry.space_group_name_H-M   'P 1'
#
loop_
_entity.id
_entity.type
_entity.pdbx_description
1 polymer ?
#
loop_
_entity_poly.entity_id
_entity_poly.type
_entity_poly.pdbx_seq_one_letter_code
_entity_poly.pdbx_strand_id
1 'polypeptide(L)'
;MKPLYTTILTLFTGLSAYPQNYSNHRLLQSKNQSQLYYVDIENNEAKVYPTIRSIDVKKGVLMTTDTLQQQADGSFTGRRFRIMHENNELFLVNLLGKIQKHRLDSVTEPKVAYNKLNRAYYLNHYSAMSERLNNAFPLNHINFREAYYTWETIPTELKEMEYRQFRTFTDNRLKEIEDSSSTVHDKYTRVTNHIIENIRQLDYTALKDSIAQLPVVYPNESKYYGNVINALVVSQPEYFLRLAEDQPENQSLMFFYATDNKQARASIDSVTGHEKIRKAFIKEQRSKKLFPYTSVGIAALGAGLLVYVILIL
;
A
#
# COMPACT_ATOMS: atom_id res chain seq x y z
N MET A 1 51.75 59.46 -38.76
CA MET A 1 52.05 58.11 -39.28
C MET A 1 53.39 57.64 -38.75
N LYS A 2 53.35 56.67 -37.82
CA LYS A 2 54.40 55.71 -37.44
C LYS A 2 53.64 54.50 -36.84
N PRO A 3 53.88 53.26 -37.30
CA PRO A 3 53.30 52.06 -36.71
C PRO A 3 54.28 51.45 -35.71
N LEU A 4 53.82 50.88 -34.59
CA LEU A 4 54.58 49.83 -33.88
C LEU A 4 53.73 49.10 -32.80
N TYR A 5 53.56 47.79 -33.03
CA TYR A 5 53.57 46.63 -32.11
C TYR A 5 52.60 46.59 -30.89
N THR A 6 51.64 45.65 -30.82
CA THR A 6 51.73 44.21 -30.47
C THR A 6 51.22 43.96 -29.05
N THR A 7 50.21 43.09 -28.92
CA THR A 7 50.20 41.84 -28.12
C THR A 7 48.83 41.62 -27.46
N ILE A 8 48.16 40.57 -27.93
CA ILE A 8 47.02 39.92 -27.27
C ILE A 8 47.56 39.21 -26.02
N LEU A 9 46.98 39.47 -24.84
CA LEU A 9 47.06 38.55 -23.71
C LEU A 9 45.74 38.53 -22.95
N THR A 10 44.82 37.68 -23.43
CA THR A 10 43.69 37.18 -22.66
C THR A 10 44.18 36.22 -21.58
N LEU A 11 44.20 36.66 -20.33
CA LEU A 11 44.32 35.78 -19.17
C LEU A 11 42.92 35.31 -18.75
N PHE A 12 42.45 34.23 -19.38
CA PHE A 12 41.41 33.39 -18.82
C PHE A 12 42.10 32.40 -17.85
N THR A 13 42.13 32.72 -16.56
CA THR A 13 42.45 31.72 -15.53
C THR A 13 41.22 30.85 -15.34
N GLY A 14 41.12 29.79 -16.15
CA GLY A 14 40.26 28.66 -15.86
C GLY A 14 40.77 27.96 -14.61
N LEU A 15 39.99 28.03 -13.53
CA LEU A 15 40.10 27.09 -12.43
C LEU A 15 39.72 25.71 -12.98
N SER A 16 40.72 24.94 -13.37
CA SER A 16 40.58 23.53 -13.71
C SER A 16 40.18 22.77 -12.45
N ALA A 17 38.88 22.65 -12.18
CA ALA A 17 38.37 21.62 -11.29
C ALA A 17 38.72 20.27 -11.92
N TYR A 18 39.77 19.61 -11.42
CA TYR A 18 40.08 18.25 -11.83
C TYR A 18 38.90 17.36 -11.43
N PRO A 19 38.24 16.66 -12.38
CA PRO A 19 37.23 15.69 -12.03
C PRO A 19 37.91 14.60 -11.20
N GLN A 20 37.51 14.45 -9.94
CA GLN A 20 37.92 13.30 -9.16
C GLN A 20 37.29 12.06 -9.79
N ASN A 21 38.14 11.16 -10.29
CA ASN A 21 37.71 9.82 -10.70
C ASN A 21 37.25 9.07 -9.46
N TYR A 22 35.94 8.92 -9.28
CA TYR A 22 35.33 8.09 -8.23
C TYR A 22 35.37 6.61 -8.67
N SER A 23 36.56 6.02 -8.77
CA SER A 23 36.72 4.60 -9.16
C SER A 23 36.30 3.59 -8.08
N ASN A 24 35.83 4.05 -6.92
CA ASN A 24 35.44 3.21 -5.79
C ASN A 24 34.01 3.54 -5.35
N HIS A 25 33.18 2.51 -5.18
CA HIS A 25 31.84 2.61 -4.60
C HIS A 25 31.88 3.24 -3.20
N ARG A 26 31.05 4.26 -2.96
CA ARG A 26 30.97 4.97 -1.68
C ARG A 26 29.53 5.17 -1.25
N LEU A 27 29.17 4.61 -0.09
CA LEU A 27 27.92 4.91 0.58
C LEU A 27 28.10 6.05 1.60
N LEU A 28 27.27 7.06 1.45
CA LEU A 28 27.24 8.27 2.27
C LEU A 28 25.85 8.45 2.90
N GLN A 29 25.77 9.20 3.99
CA GLN A 29 24.53 9.53 4.66
C GLN A 29 24.49 10.98 5.16
N SER A 30 23.29 11.56 5.23
CA SER A 30 23.08 12.86 5.90
C SER A 30 22.93 12.71 7.41
N LYS A 31 23.28 13.74 8.19
CA LYS A 31 23.14 13.71 9.67
C LYS A 31 21.69 13.85 10.18
N ASN A 32 20.79 14.45 9.41
CA ASN A 32 19.44 14.74 9.90
C ASN A 32 18.58 13.47 9.95
N GLN A 33 18.08 13.11 11.15
CA GLN A 33 17.25 11.92 11.35
C GLN A 33 15.78 12.11 10.96
N SER A 34 15.27 13.36 10.88
CA SER A 34 13.88 13.59 10.45
C SER A 34 13.71 13.44 8.94
N GLN A 35 14.75 13.74 8.19
CA GLN A 35 14.85 13.60 6.74
C GLN A 35 16.25 13.11 6.40
N LEU A 36 16.35 11.79 6.27
CA LEU A 36 17.61 11.09 6.14
C LEU A 36 17.83 10.72 4.68
N TYR A 37 18.97 11.12 4.14
CA TYR A 37 19.38 10.75 2.79
C TYR A 37 20.51 9.76 2.87
N TYR A 38 20.43 8.72 2.05
CA TYR A 38 21.59 7.92 1.69
C TYR A 38 21.99 8.24 0.26
N VAL A 39 23.28 8.29 0.00
CA VAL A 39 23.83 8.55 -1.31
C VAL A 39 24.84 7.48 -1.63
N ASP A 40 24.58 6.75 -2.69
CA ASP A 40 25.51 5.79 -3.26
C ASP A 40 26.20 6.43 -4.48
N ILE A 41 27.53 6.53 -4.45
CA ILE A 41 28.33 7.04 -5.56
C ILE A 41 29.13 5.89 -6.14
N GLU A 42 28.99 5.67 -7.44
CA GLU A 42 29.73 4.66 -8.20
C GLU A 42 30.10 5.22 -9.58
N ASN A 43 31.40 5.33 -9.85
CA ASN A 43 31.92 5.89 -11.09
C ASN A 43 31.39 7.31 -11.36
N ASN A 44 30.72 7.50 -12.49
CA ASN A 44 30.13 8.76 -12.94
C ASN A 44 28.65 8.89 -12.57
N GLU A 45 28.09 7.98 -11.76
CA GLU A 45 26.70 8.01 -11.32
C GLU A 45 26.60 8.10 -9.80
N ALA A 46 25.59 8.81 -9.31
CA ALA A 46 25.20 8.76 -7.91
C ALA A 46 23.69 8.51 -7.78
N LYS A 47 23.28 7.71 -6.80
CA LYS A 47 21.88 7.46 -6.47
C LYS A 47 21.56 8.04 -5.11
N VAL A 48 20.54 8.88 -5.05
CA VAL A 48 20.06 9.49 -3.82
C VAL A 48 18.79 8.76 -3.38
N TYR A 49 18.83 8.22 -2.16
CA TYR A 49 17.75 7.51 -1.49
C TYR A 49 17.18 8.39 -0.36
N PRO A 50 16.25 9.29 -0.67
CA PRO A 50 15.55 10.09 0.35
C PRO A 50 14.66 9.18 1.20
N THR A 51 14.86 9.21 2.52
CA THR A 51 14.01 8.53 3.49
C THR A 51 13.35 9.54 4.42
N ILE A 52 12.03 9.48 4.50
CA ILE A 52 11.23 10.38 5.36
C ILE A 52 10.65 9.61 6.52
N ARG A 53 10.65 10.22 7.70
CA ARG A 53 9.94 9.67 8.86
C ARG A 53 8.43 9.90 8.68
N SER A 54 7.65 8.82 8.59
CA SER A 54 6.19 8.93 8.60
C SER A 54 5.67 9.12 10.03
N ILE A 55 4.75 10.09 10.21
CA ILE A 55 4.15 10.49 11.50
C ILE A 55 3.35 9.34 12.12
N ASP A 56 2.67 8.55 11.29
CA ASP A 56 1.82 7.43 11.76
C ASP A 56 2.61 6.24 12.32
N VAL A 57 3.94 6.22 12.14
CA VAL A 57 4.73 4.99 12.38
C VAL A 57 6.11 5.22 12.97
N LYS A 58 6.48 6.46 13.31
CA LYS A 58 7.79 6.82 13.88
C LYS A 58 9.00 6.29 13.09
N LYS A 59 8.85 5.89 11.81
CA LYS A 59 9.81 5.06 11.08
C LYS A 59 9.85 5.45 9.57
N GLY A 60 11.00 5.25 8.92
CA GLY A 60 11.31 5.77 7.59
C GLY A 60 10.67 5.01 6.41
N VAL A 61 10.20 5.74 5.39
CA VAL A 61 9.76 5.22 4.07
C VAL A 61 10.66 5.81 2.97
N LEU A 62 10.99 5.02 1.96
CA LEU A 62 11.80 5.46 0.83
C LEU A 62 10.93 6.28 -0.13
N MET A 63 11.34 7.52 -0.41
CA MET A 63 10.74 8.31 -1.50
C MET A 63 11.40 7.96 -2.84
N THR A 64 10.91 8.56 -3.93
CA THR A 64 11.48 8.35 -5.26
C THR A 64 12.99 8.55 -5.25
N THR A 65 13.72 7.51 -5.68
CA THR A 65 15.17 7.58 -5.89
C THR A 65 15.46 8.57 -7.02
N ASP A 66 16.49 9.39 -6.85
CA ASP A 66 17.01 10.25 -7.92
C ASP A 66 18.36 9.71 -8.38
N THR A 67 18.55 9.63 -9.69
CA THR A 67 19.82 9.25 -10.30
C THR A 67 20.49 10.51 -10.82
N LEU A 68 21.73 10.73 -10.39
CA LEU A 68 22.51 11.92 -10.66
C LEU A 68 23.71 11.54 -11.52
N GLN A 69 24.03 12.39 -12.49
CA GLN A 69 25.16 12.20 -13.38
C GLN A 69 26.30 13.15 -13.01
N GLN A 70 27.52 12.66 -13.03
CA GLN A 70 28.71 13.46 -12.80
C GLN A 70 28.85 14.51 -13.90
N GLN A 71 29.14 15.73 -13.49
CA GLN A 71 29.35 16.90 -14.33
C GLN A 71 30.86 17.17 -14.49
N ALA A 72 31.21 18.03 -15.44
CA ALA A 72 32.61 18.39 -15.70
C ALA A 72 33.30 19.05 -14.49
N ASP A 73 32.54 19.74 -13.63
CA ASP A 73 33.03 20.35 -12.39
C ASP A 73 33.18 19.35 -11.23
N GLY A 74 32.95 18.06 -11.47
CA GLY A 74 32.99 17.00 -10.47
C GLY A 74 31.76 16.93 -9.56
N SER A 75 30.77 17.82 -9.74
CA SER A 75 29.47 17.71 -9.05
C SER A 75 28.61 16.62 -9.67
N PHE A 76 27.59 16.13 -8.96
CA PHE A 76 26.59 15.22 -9.53
C PHE A 76 25.25 15.93 -9.57
N THR A 77 24.56 15.90 -10.70
CA THR A 77 23.26 16.58 -10.84
C THR A 77 22.21 15.63 -11.37
N GLY A 78 21.04 15.61 -10.72
CA GLY A 78 19.87 14.82 -11.07
C GLY A 78 18.65 15.73 -11.21
N ARG A 79 17.45 15.12 -11.23
CA ARG A 79 16.22 15.88 -11.42
C ARG A 79 15.82 16.64 -10.15
N ARG A 80 16.10 16.06 -8.98
CA ARG A 80 15.65 16.57 -7.67
C ARG A 80 16.80 17.01 -6.80
N PHE A 81 17.98 16.43 -6.97
CA PHE A 81 19.13 16.68 -6.13
C PHE A 81 20.39 17.03 -6.92
N ARG A 82 21.29 17.75 -6.25
CA ARG A 82 22.67 17.97 -6.68
C ARG A 82 23.64 17.64 -5.55
N ILE A 83 24.73 16.96 -5.83
CA ILE A 83 25.84 16.74 -4.90
C ILE A 83 26.99 17.65 -5.31
N MET A 84 27.49 18.46 -4.38
CA MET A 84 28.59 19.39 -4.63
C MET A 84 29.56 19.45 -3.45
N HIS A 85 30.79 19.85 -3.74
CA HIS A 85 31.79 20.17 -2.72
C HIS A 85 31.73 21.65 -2.36
N GLU A 86 31.82 21.95 -1.08
CA GLU A 86 32.02 23.31 -0.58
C GLU A 86 32.92 23.24 0.66
N ASN A 87 34.00 24.02 0.70
CA ASN A 87 34.96 24.04 1.82
C ASN A 87 35.49 22.64 2.22
N ASN A 88 35.82 21.80 1.23
CA ASN A 88 36.25 20.40 1.41
C ASN A 88 35.20 19.47 2.05
N GLU A 89 33.95 19.90 2.16
CA GLU A 89 32.84 19.06 2.60
C GLU A 89 31.89 18.75 1.45
N LEU A 90 31.28 17.57 1.49
CA LEU A 90 30.33 17.12 0.47
C LEU A 90 28.91 17.40 0.94
N PHE A 91 28.08 17.94 0.05
CA PHE A 91 26.71 18.30 0.36
C PHE A 91 25.73 17.80 -0.69
N LEU A 92 24.57 17.36 -0.22
CA LEU A 92 23.37 17.13 -1.02
C LEU A 92 22.49 18.38 -0.97
N VAL A 93 22.14 18.92 -2.12
CA VAL A 93 21.26 20.08 -2.29
C VAL A 93 19.94 19.59 -2.89
N ASN A 94 18.83 19.87 -2.21
CA ASN A 94 17.49 19.67 -2.77
C ASN A 94 17.16 20.84 -3.71
N LEU A 95 16.91 20.53 -4.98
CA LEU A 95 16.58 21.48 -6.04
C LEU A 95 15.08 21.77 -6.13
N LEU A 96 14.23 20.98 -5.45
CA LEU A 96 12.79 21.16 -5.44
C LEU A 96 12.33 21.97 -4.23
N GLY A 97 11.61 23.06 -4.49
CA GLY A 97 11.04 23.92 -3.46
C GLY A 97 12.09 24.80 -2.79
N LYS A 98 12.05 24.92 -1.46
CA LYS A 98 13.05 25.70 -0.72
C LYS A 98 14.37 24.95 -0.75
N ILE A 99 15.40 25.59 -1.30
CA ILE A 99 16.76 25.04 -1.35
C ILE A 99 17.21 24.69 0.07
N GLN A 100 17.47 23.40 0.28
CA GLN A 100 18.00 22.86 1.53
C GLN A 100 19.28 22.10 1.22
N LYS A 101 20.29 22.32 2.07
CA LYS A 101 21.61 21.74 1.94
C LYS A 101 21.87 20.80 3.11
N HIS A 102 22.25 19.57 2.80
CA HIS A 102 22.50 18.52 3.77
C HIS A 102 23.94 18.04 3.62
N ARG A 103 24.72 18.14 4.70
CA ARG A 103 26.07 17.57 4.72
C ARG A 103 25.99 16.05 4.59
N LEU A 104 26.86 15.49 3.77
CA LEU A 104 27.03 14.05 3.57
C LEU A 104 28.32 13.58 4.26
N ASP A 105 28.22 12.54 5.06
CA ASP A 105 29.36 11.87 5.68
C ASP A 105 29.41 10.40 5.25
N SER A 106 30.60 9.81 5.27
CA SER A 106 30.75 8.37 5.04
C SER A 106 29.98 7.56 6.08
N VAL A 107 29.34 6.48 5.64
CA VAL A 107 28.69 5.53 6.56
C VAL A 107 29.74 4.76 7.36
N THR A 108 29.71 4.89 8.69
CA THR A 108 30.64 4.19 9.61
C THR A 108 30.20 2.78 9.96
N GLU A 109 28.89 2.51 9.93
CA GLU A 109 28.29 1.20 10.22
C GLU A 109 27.42 0.75 9.03
N PRO A 110 28.01 0.11 8.00
CA PRO A 110 27.31 -0.23 6.76
C PRO A 110 26.06 -1.09 6.99
N LYS A 111 26.13 -2.09 7.87
CA LYS A 111 25.00 -2.97 8.18
C LYS A 111 23.79 -2.22 8.76
N VAL A 112 24.02 -1.23 9.62
CA VAL A 112 22.95 -0.41 10.19
C VAL A 112 22.33 0.51 9.14
N ALA A 113 23.15 1.06 8.23
CA ALA A 113 22.65 1.82 7.09
C ALA A 113 21.85 0.95 6.11
N TYR A 114 22.36 -0.24 5.79
CA TYR A 114 21.66 -1.21 4.94
C TYR A 114 20.32 -1.60 5.54
N ASN A 115 20.26 -1.96 6.82
CA ASN A 115 18.99 -2.28 7.48
C ASN A 115 17.96 -1.15 7.33
N LYS A 116 18.35 0.10 7.57
CA LYS A 116 17.46 1.26 7.41
C LYS A 116 17.00 1.45 5.95
N LEU A 117 17.91 1.33 4.99
CA LEU A 117 17.63 1.43 3.56
C LEU A 117 16.73 0.31 3.06
N ASN A 118 17.08 -0.93 3.37
CA ASN A 118 16.37 -2.15 3.01
C ASN A 118 14.95 -2.13 3.53
N ARG A 119 14.79 -1.70 4.79
CA ARG A 119 13.48 -1.50 5.40
C ARG A 119 12.64 -0.47 4.66
N ALA A 120 13.22 0.70 4.38
CA ALA A 120 12.53 1.76 3.67
C ALA A 120 12.12 1.32 2.25
N TYR A 121 12.99 0.58 1.57
CA TYR A 121 12.73 -0.02 0.26
C TYR A 121 11.61 -1.05 0.32
N TYR A 122 11.70 -2.02 1.24
CA TYR A 122 10.73 -3.09 1.42
C TYR A 122 9.33 -2.55 1.69
N LEU A 123 9.19 -1.64 2.65
CA LEU A 123 7.90 -1.07 3.01
C LEU A 123 7.25 -0.32 1.84
N ASN A 124 8.04 0.48 1.09
CA ASN A 124 7.55 1.19 -0.07
C ASN A 124 7.07 0.24 -1.18
N HIS A 125 7.86 -0.79 -1.51
CA HIS A 125 7.53 -1.73 -2.58
C HIS A 125 6.40 -2.69 -2.19
N TYR A 126 6.31 -3.08 -0.92
CA TYR A 126 5.18 -3.83 -0.39
C TYR A 126 3.89 -3.01 -0.54
N SER A 127 3.88 -1.75 -0.08
CA SER A 127 2.71 -0.87 -0.24
C SER A 127 2.30 -0.69 -1.71
N ALA A 128 3.26 -0.52 -2.62
CA ALA A 128 2.96 -0.41 -4.06
C ALA A 128 2.39 -1.71 -4.65
N MET A 129 2.94 -2.87 -4.29
CA MET A 129 2.39 -4.19 -4.68
C MET A 129 0.97 -4.37 -4.15
N SER A 130 0.76 -4.01 -2.90
CA SER A 130 -0.54 -4.06 -2.25
C SER A 130 -1.57 -3.17 -2.94
N GLU A 131 -1.19 -1.96 -3.34
CA GLU A 131 -2.06 -1.05 -4.09
C GLU A 131 -2.46 -1.65 -5.45
N ARG A 132 -1.49 -2.25 -6.18
CA ARG A 132 -1.78 -2.96 -7.45
C ARG A 132 -2.80 -4.07 -7.26
N LEU A 133 -2.65 -4.91 -6.24
CA LEU A 133 -3.59 -5.98 -5.91
C LEU A 133 -4.99 -5.45 -5.55
N ASN A 134 -5.08 -4.38 -4.75
CA ASN A 134 -6.35 -3.75 -4.39
C ASN A 134 -7.05 -3.08 -5.59
N ASN A 135 -6.29 -2.59 -6.56
CA ASN A 135 -6.85 -2.03 -7.79
C ASN A 135 -7.30 -3.12 -8.78
N ALA A 136 -6.63 -4.27 -8.80
CA ALA A 136 -6.96 -5.39 -9.67
C ALA A 136 -8.13 -6.24 -9.17
N PHE A 137 -8.29 -6.36 -7.85
CA PHE A 137 -9.24 -7.29 -7.23
C PHE A 137 -10.10 -6.60 -6.17
N PRO A 138 -11.33 -7.08 -5.92
CA PRO A 138 -12.20 -6.59 -4.85
C PRO A 138 -11.71 -7.04 -3.47
N LEU A 139 -10.49 -6.65 -3.10
CA LEU A 139 -9.93 -6.83 -1.77
C LEU A 139 -10.46 -5.74 -0.85
N ASN A 140 -10.29 -5.94 0.45
CA ASN A 140 -10.35 -4.84 1.40
C ASN A 140 -8.94 -4.33 1.64
N HIS A 141 -8.79 -3.01 1.48
CA HIS A 141 -7.53 -2.27 1.53
C HIS A 141 -6.47 -2.95 2.40
N ILE A 142 -5.32 -3.20 1.79
CA ILE A 142 -4.21 -3.81 2.52
C ILE A 142 -3.82 -2.89 3.67
N ASN A 143 -3.79 -3.49 4.85
CA ASN A 143 -3.41 -2.82 6.06
C ASN A 143 -1.92 -2.53 5.98
N PHE A 144 -1.54 -1.26 5.91
CA PHE A 144 -0.15 -0.83 5.95
C PHE A 144 0.63 -1.45 7.13
N ARG A 145 -0.04 -1.89 8.20
CA ARG A 145 0.56 -2.65 9.31
C ARG A 145 1.10 -4.02 8.90
N GLU A 146 0.51 -4.69 7.90
CA GLU A 146 0.99 -5.99 7.39
C GLU A 146 2.40 -5.88 6.83
N ALA A 147 2.72 -4.79 6.12
CA ALA A 147 4.09 -4.53 5.64
C ALA A 147 5.12 -4.52 6.79
N TYR A 148 4.73 -4.07 7.99
CA TYR A 148 5.60 -4.10 9.17
C TYR A 148 5.69 -5.49 9.75
N TYR A 149 4.57 -6.20 9.87
CA TYR A 149 4.59 -7.58 10.37
C TYR A 149 5.48 -8.47 9.48
N THR A 150 5.35 -8.37 8.16
CA THR A 150 6.19 -9.13 7.23
C THR A 150 7.64 -8.68 7.29
N TRP A 151 7.92 -7.38 7.43
CA TRP A 151 9.29 -6.90 7.65
C TRP A 151 9.90 -7.51 8.92
N GLU A 152 9.17 -7.52 10.04
CA GLU A 152 9.69 -8.06 11.30
C GLU A 152 10.03 -9.55 11.17
N THR A 153 9.33 -10.32 10.33
CA THR A 153 9.64 -11.74 10.08
C THR A 153 10.89 -12.01 9.23
N ILE A 154 11.45 -11.00 8.55
CA ILE A 154 12.69 -11.19 7.77
C ILE A 154 13.87 -11.43 8.72
N PRO A 155 14.70 -12.47 8.52
CA PRO A 155 15.92 -12.70 9.30
C PRO A 155 16.87 -11.49 9.29
N THR A 156 17.56 -11.24 10.40
CA THR A 156 18.47 -10.10 10.55
C THR A 156 19.57 -10.09 9.50
N GLU A 157 20.07 -11.25 9.12
CA GLU A 157 21.12 -11.42 8.10
C GLU A 157 20.66 -10.89 6.73
N LEU A 158 19.39 -11.09 6.39
CA LEU A 158 18.79 -10.53 5.18
C LEU A 158 18.51 -9.04 5.34
N LYS A 159 18.02 -8.60 6.51
CA LYS A 159 17.80 -7.17 6.79
C LYS A 159 19.09 -6.35 6.64
N GLU A 160 20.23 -6.90 7.04
CA GLU A 160 21.55 -6.26 7.02
C GLU A 160 22.37 -6.53 5.75
N MET A 161 21.81 -7.28 4.79
CA MET A 161 22.42 -7.54 3.49
C MET A 161 22.71 -6.22 2.74
N GLU A 162 23.76 -6.22 1.93
CA GLU A 162 24.05 -5.10 1.03
C GLU A 162 22.79 -4.73 0.21
N TYR A 163 22.49 -3.43 0.14
CA TYR A 163 21.16 -2.99 -0.27
C TYR A 163 20.83 -3.29 -1.73
N ARG A 164 21.81 -3.38 -2.64
CA ARG A 164 21.55 -3.78 -4.05
C ARG A 164 21.16 -5.25 -4.11
N GLN A 165 21.83 -6.12 -3.36
CA GLN A 165 21.45 -7.53 -3.25
C GLN A 165 20.07 -7.69 -2.60
N PHE A 166 19.80 -6.92 -1.55
CA PHE A 166 18.50 -6.94 -0.88
C PHE A 166 17.33 -6.51 -1.78
N ARG A 167 17.56 -5.59 -2.73
CA ARG A 167 16.55 -5.20 -3.73
C ARG A 167 16.16 -6.38 -4.60
N THR A 168 17.13 -7.08 -5.19
CA THR A 168 16.86 -8.28 -5.99
C THR A 168 16.08 -9.31 -5.18
N PHE A 169 16.48 -9.56 -3.93
CA PHE A 169 15.75 -10.44 -3.02
C PHE A 169 14.30 -9.96 -2.81
N THR A 170 14.11 -8.68 -2.51
CA THR A 170 12.80 -8.08 -2.23
C THR A 170 11.89 -8.12 -3.44
N ASP A 171 12.39 -7.72 -4.60
CA ASP A 171 11.62 -7.65 -5.84
C ASP A 171 11.13 -9.05 -6.24
N ASN A 172 12.00 -10.06 -6.16
CA ASN A 172 11.62 -11.47 -6.38
C ASN A 172 10.58 -11.93 -5.37
N ARG A 173 10.80 -11.67 -4.08
CA ARG A 173 9.89 -12.13 -3.01
C ARG A 173 8.52 -11.48 -3.11
N LEU A 174 8.45 -10.18 -3.37
CA LEU A 174 7.18 -9.47 -3.54
C LEU A 174 6.48 -9.91 -4.81
N LYS A 175 7.23 -10.16 -5.90
CA LYS A 175 6.66 -10.73 -7.12
C LYS A 175 6.02 -12.11 -6.90
N GLU A 176 6.69 -13.01 -6.17
CA GLU A 176 6.13 -14.31 -5.81
C GLU A 176 4.81 -14.18 -5.03
N ILE A 177 4.76 -13.25 -4.08
CA ILE A 177 3.54 -12.96 -3.31
C ILE A 177 2.44 -12.42 -4.23
N GLU A 178 2.76 -11.43 -5.06
CA GLU A 178 1.82 -10.82 -6.02
C GLU A 178 1.27 -11.85 -7.00
N ASP A 179 2.11 -12.68 -7.61
CA ASP A 179 1.72 -13.71 -8.58
C ASP A 179 0.85 -14.80 -7.92
N SER A 180 1.21 -15.23 -6.71
CA SER A 180 0.44 -16.21 -5.93
C SER A 180 -0.94 -15.67 -5.54
N SER A 181 -1.00 -14.45 -4.99
CA SER A 181 -2.26 -13.79 -4.66
C SER A 181 -3.12 -13.59 -5.91
N SER A 182 -2.54 -13.11 -7.00
CA SER A 182 -3.27 -12.87 -8.26
C SER A 182 -3.88 -14.15 -8.80
N THR A 183 -3.13 -15.27 -8.77
CA THR A 183 -3.64 -16.59 -9.22
C THR A 183 -4.90 -17.02 -8.46
N VAL A 184 -4.90 -16.83 -7.14
CA VAL A 184 -6.05 -17.15 -6.28
C VAL A 184 -7.24 -16.24 -6.60
N HIS A 185 -7.00 -14.93 -6.73
CA HIS A 185 -8.06 -13.96 -7.00
C HIS A 185 -8.63 -14.03 -8.41
N ASP A 186 -7.82 -14.42 -9.39
CA ASP A 186 -8.28 -14.73 -10.74
C ASP A 186 -9.23 -15.93 -10.73
N LYS A 187 -8.92 -16.97 -9.94
CA LYS A 187 -9.83 -18.12 -9.77
C LYS A 187 -11.16 -17.67 -9.18
N TYR A 188 -11.14 -16.89 -8.09
CA TYR A 188 -12.37 -16.39 -7.47
C TYR A 188 -13.18 -15.51 -8.42
N THR A 189 -12.51 -14.64 -9.18
CA THR A 189 -13.16 -13.81 -10.21
C THR A 189 -13.87 -14.67 -11.27
N ARG A 190 -13.18 -15.69 -11.81
CA ARG A 190 -13.78 -16.61 -12.78
C ARG A 190 -15.00 -17.35 -12.21
N VAL A 191 -14.90 -17.87 -10.99
CA VAL A 191 -16.02 -18.58 -10.34
C VAL A 191 -17.19 -17.64 -10.10
N THR A 192 -16.94 -16.45 -9.53
CA THR A 192 -17.99 -15.44 -9.29
C THR A 192 -18.69 -15.04 -10.59
N ASN A 193 -17.94 -14.72 -11.64
CA ASN A 193 -18.52 -14.33 -12.93
C ASN A 193 -19.34 -15.47 -13.54
N HIS A 194 -18.79 -16.69 -13.54
CA HIS A 194 -19.51 -17.87 -14.04
C HIS A 194 -20.86 -18.06 -13.33
N ILE A 195 -20.87 -17.98 -11.99
CA ILE A 195 -22.10 -18.12 -11.21
C ILE A 195 -23.08 -17.00 -11.57
N ILE A 196 -22.66 -15.74 -11.58
CA ILE A 196 -23.55 -14.59 -11.82
C ILE A 196 -24.13 -14.63 -13.23
N GLU A 197 -23.32 -14.92 -14.25
CA GLU A 197 -23.74 -14.97 -15.65
C GLU A 197 -24.73 -16.12 -15.93
N ASN A 198 -24.57 -17.24 -15.22
CA ASN A 198 -25.37 -18.45 -15.41
C ASN A 198 -26.36 -18.68 -14.28
N ILE A 199 -26.62 -17.66 -13.44
CA ILE A 199 -27.29 -17.85 -12.16
C ILE A 199 -28.68 -18.41 -12.28
N ARG A 200 -29.37 -18.23 -13.41
CA ARG A 200 -30.74 -18.75 -13.66
C ARG A 200 -30.75 -20.14 -14.31
N GLN A 201 -29.63 -20.56 -14.88
CA GLN A 201 -29.48 -21.83 -15.58
C GLN A 201 -28.87 -22.91 -14.69
N LEU A 202 -28.13 -22.53 -13.64
CA LEU A 202 -27.56 -23.47 -12.67
C LEU A 202 -28.66 -24.10 -11.83
N ASP A 203 -28.63 -25.43 -11.72
CA ASP A 203 -29.39 -26.13 -10.68
C ASP A 203 -28.79 -25.86 -9.29
N TYR A 204 -29.55 -26.19 -8.25
CA TYR A 204 -29.16 -25.89 -6.88
C TYR A 204 -27.85 -26.55 -6.45
N THR A 205 -27.60 -27.79 -6.86
CA THR A 205 -26.40 -28.53 -6.47
C THR A 205 -25.17 -27.90 -7.12
N ALA A 206 -25.22 -27.65 -8.43
CA ALA A 206 -24.14 -26.99 -9.16
C ALA A 206 -23.86 -25.58 -8.63
N LEU A 207 -24.91 -24.82 -8.30
CA LEU A 207 -24.77 -23.51 -7.68
C LEU A 207 -24.07 -23.60 -6.31
N LYS A 208 -24.55 -24.48 -5.43
CA LYS A 208 -24.01 -24.66 -4.07
C LYS A 208 -22.54 -25.08 -4.11
N ASP A 209 -22.20 -26.04 -4.97
CA ASP A 209 -20.82 -26.52 -5.13
C ASP A 209 -19.90 -25.44 -5.71
N SER A 210 -20.41 -24.59 -6.60
CA SER A 210 -19.65 -23.46 -7.13
C SER A 210 -19.43 -22.37 -6.08
N ILE A 211 -20.45 -22.06 -5.28
CA ILE A 211 -20.36 -21.09 -4.18
C ILE A 211 -19.35 -21.55 -3.12
N ALA A 212 -19.29 -22.86 -2.84
CA ALA A 212 -18.35 -23.44 -1.88
C ALA A 212 -16.86 -23.23 -2.25
N GLN A 213 -16.56 -22.83 -3.49
CA GLN A 213 -15.21 -22.51 -3.93
C GLN A 213 -14.78 -21.06 -3.60
N LEU A 214 -15.70 -20.22 -3.12
CA LEU A 214 -15.45 -18.82 -2.79
C LEU A 214 -15.11 -18.65 -1.29
N PRO A 215 -14.30 -17.63 -0.91
CA PRO A 215 -13.93 -17.43 0.48
C PRO A 215 -15.11 -16.95 1.34
N VAL A 216 -15.38 -17.66 2.43
CA VAL A 216 -16.45 -17.37 3.41
C VAL A 216 -15.82 -17.20 4.79
N VAL A 217 -15.45 -15.95 5.14
CA VAL A 217 -14.72 -15.61 6.36
C VAL A 217 -15.46 -14.51 7.13
N TYR A 218 -15.25 -13.25 6.74
CA TYR A 218 -15.93 -12.08 7.31
C TYR A 218 -16.42 -11.17 6.17
N PRO A 219 -17.38 -10.25 6.42
CA PRO A 219 -17.89 -9.32 5.42
C PRO A 219 -16.84 -8.56 4.59
N ASN A 220 -15.66 -8.38 5.18
CA ASN A 220 -14.58 -7.63 4.59
C ASN A 220 -13.66 -8.47 3.69
N GLU A 221 -13.68 -9.78 3.83
CA GLU A 221 -12.79 -10.71 3.12
C GLU A 221 -13.57 -11.62 2.15
N SER A 222 -14.90 -11.55 2.18
CA SER A 222 -15.79 -12.40 1.40
C SER A 222 -16.50 -11.68 0.27
N LYS A 223 -15.91 -10.62 -0.31
CA LYS A 223 -16.55 -9.82 -1.36
C LYS A 223 -17.01 -10.63 -2.58
N TYR A 224 -16.23 -11.61 -3.02
CA TYR A 224 -16.62 -12.51 -4.12
C TYR A 224 -17.89 -13.32 -3.80
N TYR A 225 -17.92 -13.92 -2.61
CA TYR A 225 -19.09 -14.63 -2.09
C TYR A 225 -20.28 -13.67 -1.95
N GLY A 226 -20.06 -12.48 -1.38
CA GLY A 226 -21.08 -11.47 -1.20
C GLY A 226 -21.71 -10.98 -2.51
N ASN A 227 -20.92 -10.81 -3.56
CA ASN A 227 -21.42 -10.48 -4.90
C ASN A 227 -22.36 -11.56 -5.44
N VAL A 228 -21.99 -12.84 -5.27
CA VAL A 228 -22.85 -13.96 -5.66
C VAL A 228 -24.13 -13.99 -4.84
N ILE A 229 -24.04 -13.86 -3.51
CA ILE A 229 -25.22 -13.85 -2.63
C ILE A 229 -26.18 -12.70 -2.98
N ASN A 230 -25.64 -11.52 -3.25
CA ASN A 230 -26.41 -10.35 -3.63
C ASN A 230 -27.12 -10.53 -4.99
N ALA A 231 -26.49 -11.21 -5.95
CA ALA A 231 -27.13 -11.58 -7.21
C ALA A 231 -28.18 -12.69 -7.01
N LEU A 232 -27.88 -13.67 -6.15
CA LEU A 232 -28.69 -14.85 -5.89
C LEU A 232 -30.03 -14.50 -5.26
N VAL A 233 -30.02 -13.64 -4.23
CA VAL A 233 -31.23 -13.26 -3.50
C VAL A 233 -32.30 -12.60 -4.39
N VAL A 234 -31.90 -11.99 -5.50
CA VAL A 234 -32.81 -11.39 -6.48
C VAL A 234 -33.17 -12.37 -7.59
N SER A 235 -32.18 -13.09 -8.12
CA SER A 235 -32.33 -13.89 -9.34
C SER A 235 -32.95 -15.26 -9.09
N GLN A 236 -32.65 -15.88 -7.95
CA GLN A 236 -33.19 -17.16 -7.50
C GLN A 236 -33.41 -17.12 -5.96
N PRO A 237 -34.43 -16.40 -5.46
CA PRO A 237 -34.65 -16.19 -4.03
C PRO A 237 -34.90 -17.49 -3.25
N GLU A 238 -35.48 -18.51 -3.87
CA GLU A 238 -35.65 -19.83 -3.27
C GLU A 238 -34.29 -20.50 -2.97
N TYR A 239 -33.36 -20.45 -3.92
CA TYR A 239 -32.01 -21.00 -3.73
C TYR A 239 -31.23 -20.24 -2.67
N PHE A 240 -31.40 -18.93 -2.56
CA PHE A 240 -30.83 -18.15 -1.45
C PHE A 240 -31.34 -18.66 -0.09
N LEU A 241 -32.65 -18.84 0.06
CA LEU A 241 -33.24 -19.32 1.32
C LEU A 241 -32.79 -20.74 1.64
N ARG A 242 -32.80 -21.63 0.64
CA ARG A 242 -32.32 -23.01 0.78
C ARG A 242 -30.84 -23.08 1.14
N LEU A 243 -30.01 -22.23 0.53
CA LEU A 243 -28.58 -22.16 0.86
C LEU A 243 -28.35 -21.73 2.32
N ALA A 244 -29.12 -20.77 2.82
CA ALA A 244 -29.08 -20.35 4.21
C ALA A 244 -29.60 -21.41 5.20
N GLU A 245 -30.50 -22.31 4.76
CA GLU A 245 -30.90 -23.49 5.54
C GLU A 245 -29.80 -24.54 5.60
N ASP A 246 -29.15 -24.79 4.46
CA ASP A 246 -28.08 -25.78 4.33
C ASP A 246 -26.77 -25.34 5.00
N GLN A 247 -26.54 -24.04 5.17
CA GLN A 247 -25.32 -23.45 5.74
C GLN A 247 -25.65 -22.44 6.86
N PRO A 248 -26.22 -22.88 7.98
CA PRO A 248 -26.64 -21.99 9.06
C PRO A 248 -25.48 -21.18 9.66
N GLU A 249 -24.25 -21.70 9.62
CA GLU A 249 -23.03 -21.03 10.06
C GLU A 249 -22.70 -19.76 9.24
N ASN A 250 -23.11 -19.74 7.96
CA ASN A 250 -22.86 -18.62 7.05
C ASN A 250 -24.06 -17.68 6.91
N GLN A 251 -25.19 -18.00 7.54
CA GLN A 251 -26.45 -17.28 7.39
C GLN A 251 -26.32 -15.78 7.67
N SER A 252 -25.65 -15.40 8.77
CA SER A 252 -25.48 -13.98 9.11
C SER A 252 -24.67 -13.23 8.05
N LEU A 253 -23.65 -13.86 7.47
CA LEU A 253 -22.87 -13.27 6.40
C LEU A 253 -23.68 -13.15 5.10
N MET A 254 -24.46 -14.17 4.75
CA MET A 254 -25.38 -14.09 3.60
C MET A 254 -26.37 -12.93 3.77
N PHE A 255 -26.95 -12.81 4.96
CA PHE A 255 -27.91 -11.75 5.27
C PHE A 255 -27.24 -10.38 5.23
N PHE A 256 -26.03 -10.25 5.76
CA PHE A 256 -25.25 -9.03 5.69
C PHE A 256 -25.16 -8.48 4.25
N TYR A 257 -24.83 -9.34 3.28
CA TYR A 257 -24.71 -8.94 1.87
C TYR A 257 -26.05 -8.70 1.18
N ALA A 258 -27.09 -9.47 1.52
CA ALA A 258 -28.40 -9.35 0.88
C ALA A 258 -29.27 -8.20 1.45
N THR A 259 -29.06 -7.81 2.71
CA THR A 259 -29.94 -6.85 3.41
C THR A 259 -29.95 -5.44 2.82
N ASP A 260 -28.85 -5.01 2.21
CA ASP A 260 -28.72 -3.69 1.57
C ASP A 260 -29.32 -3.66 0.15
N ASN A 261 -29.62 -4.83 -0.42
CA ASN A 261 -30.29 -4.90 -1.72
C ASN A 261 -31.79 -4.57 -1.56
N LYS A 262 -32.21 -3.47 -2.16
CA LYS A 262 -33.59 -2.97 -2.08
C LYS A 262 -34.62 -3.96 -2.66
N GLN A 263 -34.22 -4.78 -3.62
CA GLN A 263 -35.09 -5.77 -4.27
C GLN A 263 -35.19 -7.08 -3.47
N ALA A 264 -34.18 -7.40 -2.66
CA ALA A 264 -34.10 -8.67 -1.93
C ALA A 264 -35.35 -8.96 -1.08
N ARG A 265 -35.91 -7.94 -0.41
CA ARG A 265 -37.12 -8.13 0.41
C ARG A 265 -38.30 -8.63 -0.42
N ALA A 266 -38.58 -7.98 -1.54
CA ALA A 266 -39.71 -8.33 -2.38
C ALA A 266 -39.53 -9.73 -2.98
N SER A 267 -38.32 -10.05 -3.45
CA SER A 267 -37.99 -11.38 -3.98
C SER A 267 -38.15 -12.49 -2.93
N ILE A 268 -37.76 -12.22 -1.68
CA ILE A 268 -37.83 -13.19 -0.59
C ILE A 268 -39.25 -13.34 -0.02
N ASP A 269 -40.02 -12.24 0.06
CA ASP A 269 -41.41 -12.27 0.52
C ASP A 269 -42.31 -13.13 -0.40
N SER A 270 -41.98 -13.26 -1.69
CA SER A 270 -42.73 -14.09 -2.65
C SER A 270 -42.46 -15.60 -2.58
N VAL A 271 -41.45 -16.05 -1.82
CA VAL A 271 -41.08 -17.48 -1.76
C VAL A 271 -41.82 -18.22 -0.65
N THR A 272 -42.41 -19.36 -0.98
CA THR A 272 -43.10 -20.29 -0.05
C THR A 272 -42.19 -21.46 0.35
N GLY A 273 -42.36 -22.01 1.56
CA GLY A 273 -41.70 -23.25 2.00
C GLY A 273 -40.44 -23.08 2.85
N HIS A 274 -39.98 -21.84 3.04
CA HIS A 274 -38.78 -21.48 3.81
C HIS A 274 -39.09 -20.46 4.92
N GLU A 275 -40.23 -20.60 5.60
CA GLU A 275 -40.79 -19.59 6.52
C GLU A 275 -39.83 -19.20 7.64
N LYS A 276 -39.05 -20.16 8.17
CA LYS A 276 -38.11 -19.92 9.28
C LYS A 276 -37.01 -18.96 8.85
N ILE A 277 -36.35 -19.24 7.73
CA ILE A 277 -35.25 -18.41 7.23
C ILE A 277 -35.77 -17.10 6.66
N ARG A 278 -36.91 -17.10 5.96
CA ARG A 278 -37.58 -15.89 5.48
C ARG A 278 -37.85 -14.90 6.62
N LYS A 279 -38.45 -15.37 7.72
CA LYS A 279 -38.69 -14.53 8.91
C LYS A 279 -37.39 -14.03 9.54
N ALA A 280 -36.35 -14.87 9.59
CA ALA A 280 -35.04 -14.47 10.11
C ALA A 280 -34.41 -13.35 9.26
N PHE A 281 -34.42 -13.48 7.93
CA PHE A 281 -33.91 -12.47 7.01
C PHE A 281 -34.63 -11.12 7.16
N ILE A 282 -35.97 -11.15 7.20
CA ILE A 282 -36.78 -9.93 7.38
C ILE A 282 -36.49 -9.27 8.74
N LYS A 283 -36.32 -10.08 9.80
CA LYS A 283 -35.94 -9.58 11.13
C LYS A 283 -34.57 -8.88 11.07
N GLU A 284 -33.57 -9.49 10.45
CA GLU A 284 -32.23 -8.92 10.27
C GLU A 284 -32.29 -7.59 9.50
N GLN A 285 -33.03 -7.55 8.39
CA GLN A 285 -33.17 -6.35 7.57
C GLN A 285 -33.84 -5.19 8.34
N ARG A 286 -34.83 -5.49 9.19
CA ARG A 286 -35.46 -4.48 10.07
C ARG A 286 -34.48 -4.00 11.13
N SER A 287 -33.78 -4.91 11.79
CA SER A 287 -32.78 -4.56 12.82
C SER A 287 -31.69 -3.65 12.24
N LYS A 288 -31.14 -3.97 11.05
CA LYS A 288 -30.11 -3.15 10.40
C LYS A 288 -30.60 -1.74 10.06
N LYS A 289 -31.86 -1.61 9.58
CA LYS A 289 -32.47 -0.29 9.32
C LYS A 289 -32.69 0.53 10.58
N LEU A 290 -33.00 -0.12 11.71
CA LEU A 290 -33.24 0.54 12.99
C LEU A 290 -31.94 0.86 13.74
N PHE A 291 -30.85 0.11 13.49
CA PHE A 291 -29.56 0.26 14.15
C PHE A 291 -29.05 1.70 14.25
N PRO A 292 -28.96 2.50 13.17
CA PRO A 292 -28.50 3.89 13.26
C PRO A 292 -29.39 4.75 14.17
N TYR A 293 -30.71 4.55 14.16
CA TYR A 293 -31.63 5.29 15.03
C TYR A 293 -31.49 4.88 16.50
N THR A 294 -31.29 3.59 16.77
CA THR A 294 -31.04 3.11 18.14
C THR A 294 -29.70 3.58 18.68
N SER A 295 -28.64 3.60 17.86
CA SER A 295 -27.32 4.10 18.28
C SER A 295 -27.34 5.60 18.59
N VAL A 296 -28.01 6.39 17.74
CA VAL A 296 -28.20 7.84 17.99
C VAL A 296 -29.06 8.08 19.23
N GLY A 297 -30.14 7.31 19.42
CA GLY A 297 -30.99 7.41 20.60
C GLY A 297 -30.26 7.09 21.91
N ILE A 298 -29.44 6.02 21.92
CA ILE A 298 -28.61 5.66 23.08
C ILE A 298 -27.54 6.74 23.34
N ALA A 299 -26.89 7.25 22.30
CA ALA A 299 -25.90 8.33 22.44
C ALA A 299 -26.53 9.62 22.98
N ALA A 300 -27.74 9.98 22.52
CA ALA A 300 -28.49 11.13 23.00
C ALA A 300 -28.93 10.97 24.46
N LEU A 301 -29.39 9.78 24.86
CA LEU A 301 -29.71 9.47 26.26
C LEU A 301 -28.48 9.52 27.16
N GLY A 302 -27.34 8.98 26.70
CA GLY A 302 -26.07 9.05 27.43
C GLY A 302 -25.56 10.48 27.61
N ALA A 303 -25.65 11.31 26.56
CA ALA A 303 -25.32 12.73 26.64
C ALA A 303 -26.28 13.49 27.58
N GLY A 304 -27.58 13.20 27.52
CA GLY A 304 -28.58 13.76 28.42
C GLY A 304 -28.34 13.40 29.90
N LEU A 305 -27.95 12.14 30.17
CA LEU A 305 -27.57 11.68 31.50
C LEU A 305 -26.31 12.39 32.03
N LEU A 306 -25.30 12.59 31.17
CA LEU A 306 -24.10 13.36 31.52
C LEU A 306 -24.43 14.82 31.86
N VAL A 307 -25.28 15.48 31.06
CA VAL A 307 -25.73 16.85 31.33
C VAL A 307 -26.54 16.92 32.63
N TYR A 308 -27.42 15.95 32.88
CA TYR A 308 -28.20 15.87 34.12
C TYR A 308 -27.31 15.69 35.36
N VAL A 309 -26.28 14.84 35.29
CA VAL A 309 -25.30 14.66 36.38
C VAL A 309 -24.49 15.93 36.62
N ILE A 310 -24.10 16.66 35.57
CA ILE A 310 -23.41 17.96 35.69
C ILE A 310 -24.31 19.03 36.32
N LEU A 311 -25.62 18.99 36.09
CA LEU A 311 -26.57 19.97 36.64
C LEU A 311 -26.96 19.71 38.10
N ILE A 312 -26.68 18.51 38.63
CA ILE A 312 -27.07 18.10 40.00
C ILE A 312 -25.86 17.99 40.94
N LEU A 313 -24.64 18.00 40.40
CA LEU A 313 -23.39 18.23 41.14
C LEU A 313 -23.14 19.74 41.32
#